data_AF-A0A850MCS6-F1
#
_entry.id   AF-A0A850MCS6-F1
#
_cell.length_a   1.000
_cell.length_b   1.000
_cell.length_c   1.000
_cell.angle_alpha   90.00
_cell.angle_beta   90.00
_cell.angle_gamma   90.00
#
_symmetry.space_group_name_H-M   'P 1'
#
loop_
_entity.id
_entity.type
_entity.pdbx_description
1 polymer ?
#
loop_
_entity_poly.entity_id
_entity_poly.type
_entity_poly.pdbx_seq_one_letter_code
_entity_poly.pdbx_strand_id
1 'polypeptide(L)'
;MNKNNYKTKLGFLSLIIIFVTIIPIAGMNLMMATSSVPCDQEGKLDTAGTMTLYDASINVTHVEVWINGTFDFFYAQCINVTIKQLTAEAITVIIAAGTKLIPGDSGTQTMVVANTTVLSTSVLDEMNSTLLWGFCCESDDAGPGDSDTFTVSPTPYGPTSCVGKIMIFFDTVNATFIGTMIGQLAVWACIDGPASVTTMAEIVGWTDEVNAILLQAGTGIQLGEDGIPGFEILPILLVVFLIVILTRIAHKRSNNKYLDII
;
A
#
# COMPACT_ATOMS: atom_id res chain seq x y z
N MET A 1 -40.53 54.80 24.29
CA MET A 1 -40.28 55.78 23.20
C MET A 1 -38.90 55.51 22.61
N ASN A 2 -38.83 55.30 21.28
CA ASN A 2 -37.73 55.55 20.32
C ASN A 2 -36.25 55.40 20.76
N LYS A 3 -35.29 54.87 19.99
CA LYS A 3 -35.20 54.39 18.60
C LYS A 3 -33.80 53.75 18.44
N ASN A 4 -33.72 52.78 17.55
CA ASN A 4 -32.52 52.14 16.97
C ASN A 4 -31.30 53.06 16.75
N ASN A 5 -30.09 52.46 16.76
CA ASN A 5 -29.20 52.52 15.58
C ASN A 5 -28.04 51.52 15.66
N TYR A 6 -28.13 50.48 14.82
CA TYR A 6 -26.99 49.73 14.28
C TYR A 6 -26.26 50.61 13.27
N LYS A 7 -24.91 50.62 13.31
CA LYS A 7 -24.09 51.06 12.17
C LYS A 7 -23.00 50.03 11.90
N THR A 8 -23.17 49.41 10.74
CA THR A 8 -22.23 48.66 9.90
C THR A 8 -21.18 49.59 9.27
N LYS A 9 -19.98 49.04 9.02
CA LYS A 9 -19.15 49.10 7.78
C LYS A 9 -17.69 48.75 8.15
N LEU A 10 -17.16 47.60 7.75
CA LEU A 10 -16.58 47.30 6.42
C LEU A 10 -15.44 48.28 6.06
N GLY A 11 -14.20 47.80 6.17
CA GLY A 11 -12.99 48.51 5.76
C GLY A 11 -11.81 47.57 5.50
N PHE A 12 -11.60 47.25 4.22
CA PHE A 12 -10.31 47.12 3.51
C PHE A 12 -9.15 46.38 4.24
N LEU A 13 -8.82 45.13 3.91
CA LEU A 13 -8.09 44.70 2.69
C LEU A 13 -6.96 45.66 2.28
N SER A 14 -5.75 45.44 2.80
CA SER A 14 -4.49 45.80 2.16
C SER A 14 -3.30 45.15 2.88
N LEU A 15 -2.37 44.65 2.07
CA LEU A 15 -0.95 44.45 2.38
C LEU A 15 -0.54 43.16 3.12
N ILE A 16 -0.37 42.06 2.39
CA ILE A 16 0.75 41.14 2.66
C ILE A 16 1.55 41.02 1.37
N ILE A 17 2.76 41.58 1.45
CA ILE A 17 3.76 41.67 0.41
C ILE A 17 4.47 40.32 0.28
N ILE A 18 4.55 39.89 -0.96
CA ILE A 18 5.48 38.95 -1.59
C ILE A 18 6.83 38.87 -0.86
N PHE A 19 7.21 37.68 -0.37
CA PHE A 19 8.61 37.33 -0.15
C PHE A 19 9.01 36.18 -1.07
N VAL A 20 9.85 36.55 -2.03
CA VAL A 20 10.51 35.69 -3.02
C VAL A 20 11.69 34.97 -2.36
N THR A 21 11.74 33.67 -2.65
CA THR A 21 12.85 32.69 -2.64
C THR A 21 14.29 33.22 -2.57
N ILE A 22 15.11 32.62 -1.68
CA ILE A 22 16.48 32.14 -1.96
C ILE A 22 16.76 30.94 -1.02
N ILE A 23 16.88 29.72 -1.57
CA ILE A 23 17.53 28.59 -0.89
C ILE A 23 18.70 28.15 -1.79
N PRO A 24 19.92 28.00 -1.26
CA PRO A 24 21.09 27.68 -2.09
C PRO A 24 21.07 26.22 -2.52
N ILE A 25 21.30 25.99 -3.81
CA ILE A 25 21.56 24.68 -4.40
C ILE A 25 22.95 24.23 -3.94
N ALA A 26 23.01 23.39 -2.92
CA ALA A 26 24.19 22.60 -2.61
C ALA A 26 24.23 21.41 -3.57
N GLY A 27 25.17 21.44 -4.51
CA GLY A 27 25.42 20.34 -5.43
C GLY A 27 25.87 19.08 -4.69
N MET A 28 25.07 18.03 -4.79
CA MET A 28 25.51 16.66 -4.49
C MET A 28 25.81 15.96 -5.81
N ASN A 29 27.08 15.58 -5.97
CA ASN A 29 27.54 14.69 -7.02
C ASN A 29 26.85 13.33 -6.88
N LEU A 30 26.01 12.96 -7.85
CA LEU A 30 25.53 11.60 -8.01
C LEU A 30 26.40 10.91 -9.07
N MET A 31 27.51 10.31 -8.63
CA MET A 31 28.22 9.33 -9.45
C MET A 31 27.34 8.08 -9.54
N MET A 32 26.69 7.89 -10.68
CA MET A 32 26.09 6.60 -11.03
C MET A 32 27.21 5.62 -11.38
N ALA A 33 27.58 4.77 -10.42
CA ALA A 33 28.34 3.57 -10.69
C ALA A 33 27.37 2.52 -11.27
N THR A 34 27.37 2.36 -12.58
CA THR A 34 26.71 1.23 -13.24
C THR A 34 27.59 0.00 -13.08
N SER A 35 27.38 -0.79 -12.01
CA SER A 35 27.92 -2.15 -11.95
C SER A 35 26.99 -3.05 -12.76
N SER A 36 27.39 -3.40 -13.99
CA SER A 36 26.77 -4.49 -14.72
C SER A 36 27.06 -5.80 -13.98
N VAL A 37 26.03 -6.39 -13.38
CA VAL A 37 26.11 -7.70 -12.74
C VAL A 37 26.27 -8.76 -13.84
N PRO A 38 27.35 -9.57 -13.83
CA PRO A 38 27.52 -10.65 -14.78
C PRO A 38 26.45 -11.73 -14.54
N CYS A 39 25.77 -12.17 -15.60
CA CYS A 39 24.67 -13.14 -15.56
C CYS A 39 25.10 -14.61 -15.41
N ASP A 40 26.36 -14.88 -15.03
CA ASP A 40 26.90 -16.23 -14.85
C ASP A 40 27.31 -16.44 -13.38
N GLN A 41 26.34 -16.77 -12.53
CA GLN A 41 26.59 -17.31 -11.19
C GLN A 41 25.76 -18.58 -11.06
N GLU A 42 26.34 -19.74 -11.43
CA GLU A 42 25.92 -21.00 -10.83
C GLU A 42 25.95 -20.83 -9.32
N GLY A 43 24.81 -21.06 -8.66
CA GLY A 43 24.58 -20.77 -7.25
C GLY A 43 25.66 -21.36 -6.34
N LYS A 44 26.68 -20.56 -6.05
CA LYS A 44 27.66 -20.86 -5.02
C LYS A 44 26.96 -20.67 -3.68
N LEU A 45 26.71 -21.78 -2.99
CA LEU A 45 26.54 -21.73 -1.54
C LEU A 45 27.70 -20.95 -0.95
N ASP A 46 27.38 -20.03 -0.06
CA ASP A 46 28.40 -19.48 0.81
C ASP A 46 28.99 -20.61 1.68
N THR A 47 30.12 -20.34 2.32
CA THR A 47 30.80 -21.31 3.19
C THR A 47 29.99 -21.75 4.41
N ALA A 48 28.74 -21.28 4.59
CA ALA A 48 27.90 -21.53 5.77
C ALA A 48 26.50 -22.10 5.44
N GLY A 49 26.23 -22.53 4.21
CA GLY A 49 24.94 -23.11 3.85
C GLY A 49 23.78 -22.10 3.88
N THR A 50 24.07 -20.80 3.79
CA THR A 50 23.04 -19.75 3.76
C THR A 50 22.73 -19.35 2.33
N MET A 51 21.44 -19.19 2.02
CA MET A 51 20.96 -18.79 0.69
C MET A 51 19.68 -17.96 0.78
N THR A 52 19.37 -17.20 -0.27
CA THR A 52 18.08 -16.50 -0.36
C THR A 52 16.96 -17.46 -0.74
N LEU A 53 15.71 -17.07 -0.54
CA LEU A 53 14.56 -17.86 -1.03
C LEU A 53 14.59 -18.08 -2.55
N TYR A 54 15.06 -17.10 -3.32
CA TYR A 54 15.20 -17.24 -4.76
C TYR A 54 16.24 -18.33 -5.10
N ASP A 55 17.44 -18.24 -4.52
CA ASP A 55 18.51 -19.23 -4.74
C ASP A 55 18.06 -20.63 -4.31
N ALA A 56 17.37 -20.74 -3.18
CA ALA A 56 16.76 -21.99 -2.71
C ALA A 56 15.75 -22.56 -3.72
N SER A 57 14.90 -21.70 -4.31
CA SER A 57 13.86 -22.13 -5.24
C SER A 57 14.39 -22.62 -6.59
N ILE A 58 15.59 -22.19 -7.00
CA ILE A 58 16.23 -22.63 -8.25
C ILE A 58 17.28 -23.72 -8.00
N ASN A 59 17.84 -23.81 -6.80
CA ASN A 59 18.86 -24.80 -6.43
C ASN A 59 18.25 -26.05 -5.76
N VAL A 60 17.53 -26.82 -6.57
CA VAL A 60 16.82 -28.04 -6.17
C VAL A 60 17.73 -29.20 -5.75
N THR A 61 19.05 -28.99 -5.65
CA THR A 61 19.99 -30.01 -5.17
C THR A 61 20.19 -29.96 -3.66
N HIS A 62 19.86 -28.84 -3.02
CA HIS A 62 20.07 -28.62 -1.58
C HIS A 62 18.75 -28.62 -0.80
N VAL A 63 17.74 -27.97 -1.36
CA VAL A 63 16.39 -27.90 -0.80
C VAL A 63 15.34 -27.97 -1.90
N GLU A 64 14.19 -28.56 -1.60
CA GLU A 64 12.96 -28.34 -2.37
C GLU A 64 12.16 -27.25 -1.69
N VAL A 65 11.56 -26.34 -2.47
CA VAL A 65 10.78 -25.21 -1.95
C VAL A 65 9.38 -25.27 -2.55
N TRP A 66 8.36 -25.19 -1.69
CA TRP A 66 6.97 -24.98 -2.08
C TRP A 66 6.48 -23.68 -1.46
N ILE A 67 5.80 -22.87 -2.28
CA ILE A 67 5.23 -21.59 -1.87
C ILE A 67 3.77 -21.61 -2.29
N ASN A 68 2.88 -21.56 -1.30
CA ASN A 68 1.45 -21.62 -1.51
C ASN A 68 0.72 -20.49 -0.80
N GLY A 69 -0.44 -20.10 -1.31
CA GLY A 69 -1.36 -19.28 -0.53
C GLY A 69 -1.94 -20.06 0.65
N THR A 70 -2.65 -19.36 1.53
CA THR A 70 -3.29 -19.98 2.72
C THR A 70 -4.81 -19.83 2.75
N PHE A 71 -5.41 -19.30 1.67
CA PHE A 71 -6.84 -18.94 1.61
C PHE A 71 -7.21 -17.83 2.62
N ASP A 72 -6.23 -17.01 3.03
CA ASP A 72 -6.43 -15.87 3.92
C ASP A 72 -6.78 -14.59 3.13
N PHE A 73 -6.90 -13.45 3.82
CA PHE A 73 -7.11 -12.14 3.23
C PHE A 73 -5.96 -11.70 2.30
N PHE A 74 -6.16 -10.59 1.59
CA PHE A 74 -5.16 -9.92 0.74
C PHE A 74 -3.87 -9.51 1.48
N TYR A 75 -3.78 -9.73 2.79
CA TYR A 75 -2.68 -9.33 3.65
C TYR A 75 -2.55 -10.32 4.82
N ALA A 76 -1.62 -10.07 5.72
CA ALA A 76 -1.33 -10.91 6.90
C ALA A 76 -0.56 -12.18 6.55
N GLN A 77 -0.75 -13.26 7.29
CA GLN A 77 -0.05 -14.53 7.15
C GLN A 77 -0.63 -15.37 5.99
N CYS A 78 -0.61 -14.77 4.80
CA CYS A 78 -1.33 -15.21 3.60
C CYS A 78 -0.52 -16.14 2.68
N ILE A 79 0.77 -16.39 3.01
CA ILE A 79 1.66 -17.25 2.23
C ILE A 79 2.33 -18.26 3.14
N ASN A 80 2.28 -19.54 2.76
CA ASN A 80 3.03 -20.61 3.40
C ASN A 80 4.25 -20.97 2.55
N VAL A 81 5.43 -20.94 3.14
CA VAL A 81 6.66 -21.47 2.54
C VAL A 81 7.04 -22.74 3.27
N THR A 82 7.16 -23.83 2.50
CA THR A 82 7.68 -25.11 2.98
C THR A 82 9.00 -25.39 2.28
N ILE A 83 10.01 -25.75 3.06
CA ILE A 83 11.29 -26.26 2.55
C ILE A 83 11.48 -27.70 2.97
N LYS A 84 12.03 -28.53 2.08
CA LYS A 84 12.53 -29.87 2.40
C LYS A 84 14.02 -29.93 2.19
N GLN A 85 14.77 -30.36 3.20
CA GLN A 85 16.21 -30.52 3.11
C GLN A 85 16.57 -31.80 2.34
N LEU A 86 17.46 -31.66 1.34
CA LEU A 86 17.91 -32.77 0.48
C LEU A 86 19.35 -33.22 0.75
N THR A 87 20.08 -32.50 1.62
CA THR A 87 21.46 -32.83 1.99
C THR A 87 21.58 -33.05 3.50
N ALA A 88 22.74 -33.48 3.98
CA ALA A 88 23.01 -33.60 5.42
C ALA A 88 23.61 -32.32 6.02
N GLU A 89 23.84 -31.29 5.21
CA GLU A 89 24.46 -30.02 5.63
C GLU A 89 23.40 -29.09 6.21
N ALA A 90 23.74 -28.29 7.22
CA ALA A 90 22.81 -27.31 7.76
C ALA A 90 22.56 -26.21 6.71
N ILE A 91 21.29 -25.92 6.44
CA ILE A 91 20.88 -24.92 5.46
C ILE A 91 20.03 -23.86 6.14
N THR A 92 20.30 -22.60 5.79
CA THR A 92 19.51 -21.44 6.20
C THR A 92 19.01 -20.70 4.97
N VAL A 93 17.69 -20.62 4.83
CA VAL A 93 17.01 -19.87 3.78
C VAL A 93 16.52 -18.55 4.35
N ILE A 94 17.02 -17.45 3.78
CA ILE A 94 16.61 -16.09 4.14
C ILE A 94 15.55 -15.61 3.15
N ILE A 95 14.40 -15.23 3.70
CA ILE A 95 13.27 -14.66 2.98
C ILE A 95 13.22 -13.18 3.33
N ALA A 96 13.85 -12.33 2.51
CA ALA A 96 13.97 -10.91 2.81
C ALA A 96 12.63 -10.16 2.64
N ALA A 97 12.40 -9.13 3.46
CA ALA A 97 11.34 -8.16 3.19
C ALA A 97 11.50 -7.56 1.78
N GLY A 98 10.39 -7.36 1.05
CA GLY A 98 10.40 -6.94 -0.35
C GLY A 98 10.58 -8.07 -1.37
N THR A 99 10.75 -9.32 -0.93
CA THR A 99 10.71 -10.49 -1.84
C THR A 99 9.38 -10.52 -2.58
N LYS A 100 9.43 -10.56 -3.92
CA LYS A 100 8.25 -10.58 -4.80
C LYS A 100 7.94 -12.02 -5.19
N LEU A 101 6.70 -12.44 -4.96
CA LEU A 101 6.18 -13.78 -5.26
C LEU A 101 5.18 -13.67 -6.41
N ILE A 102 5.46 -14.39 -7.50
CA ILE A 102 4.66 -14.36 -8.72
C ILE A 102 3.73 -15.59 -8.73
N PRO A 103 2.41 -15.42 -8.81
CA PRO A 103 1.48 -16.53 -8.83
C PRO A 103 1.61 -17.32 -10.14
N GLY A 104 1.27 -18.61 -10.08
CA GLY A 104 1.17 -19.48 -11.25
C GLY A 104 -0.11 -19.24 -12.06
N ASP A 105 -1.18 -18.75 -11.42
CA ASP A 105 -2.44 -18.37 -12.07
C ASP A 105 -2.51 -16.85 -12.26
N SER A 106 -2.95 -16.41 -13.44
CA SER A 106 -3.20 -15.00 -13.77
C SER A 106 -4.37 -14.37 -13.02
N GLY A 107 -5.26 -15.16 -12.42
CA GLY A 107 -6.37 -14.67 -11.60
C GLY A 107 -6.00 -14.39 -10.15
N THR A 108 -4.79 -14.77 -9.73
CA THR A 108 -4.26 -14.52 -8.39
C THR A 108 -3.27 -13.36 -8.47
N GLN A 109 -3.19 -12.58 -7.40
CA GLN A 109 -2.30 -11.43 -7.32
C GLN A 109 -0.84 -11.79 -7.06
N THR A 110 0.06 -10.89 -7.45
CA THR A 110 1.43 -10.87 -6.96
C THR A 110 1.45 -10.57 -5.47
N MET A 111 2.34 -11.23 -4.73
CA MET A 111 2.55 -10.97 -3.30
C MET A 111 3.93 -10.36 -3.04
N VAL A 112 4.02 -9.49 -2.04
CA VAL A 112 5.29 -8.99 -1.49
C VAL A 112 5.43 -9.38 -0.03
N VAL A 113 6.60 -9.90 0.35
CA VAL A 113 6.90 -10.28 1.74
C VAL A 113 7.14 -9.04 2.60
N ALA A 114 6.41 -8.92 3.69
CA ALA A 114 6.38 -7.74 4.55
C ALA A 114 7.54 -7.64 5.54
N ASN A 115 8.10 -8.78 5.97
CA ASN A 115 9.18 -8.83 6.96
C ASN A 115 10.18 -9.95 6.64
N THR A 116 11.42 -9.74 7.07
CA THR A 116 12.47 -10.72 6.89
C THR A 116 12.23 -11.93 7.78
N THR A 117 12.21 -13.12 7.18
CA THR A 117 12.01 -14.40 7.87
C THR A 117 13.16 -15.34 7.55
N VAL A 118 13.56 -16.15 8.52
CA VAL A 118 14.66 -17.12 8.38
C VAL A 118 14.11 -18.51 8.63
N LEU A 119 14.30 -19.41 7.67
CA LEU A 119 14.03 -20.83 7.81
C LEU A 119 15.34 -21.57 7.88
N SER A 120 15.55 -22.34 8.94
CA SER A 120 16.73 -23.21 9.08
C SER A 120 16.31 -24.65 9.18
N THR A 121 17.11 -25.52 8.59
CA THR A 121 16.96 -26.98 8.63
C THR A 121 18.35 -27.59 8.74
N SER A 122 18.45 -28.74 9.42
CA SER A 122 19.74 -29.38 9.67
C SER A 122 19.72 -30.89 9.53
N VAL A 123 18.55 -31.46 9.22
CA VAL A 123 18.34 -32.91 9.15
C VAL A 123 17.91 -33.27 7.73
N LEU A 124 18.56 -34.27 7.15
CA LEU A 124 18.18 -34.80 5.84
C LEU A 124 16.70 -35.22 5.83
N ASP A 125 15.98 -34.86 4.76
CA ASP A 125 14.55 -35.07 4.56
C ASP A 125 13.63 -34.35 5.57
N GLU A 126 14.17 -33.50 6.44
CA GLU A 126 13.35 -32.63 7.29
C GLU A 126 12.55 -31.66 6.43
N MET A 127 11.25 -31.55 6.75
CA MET A 127 10.37 -30.52 6.22
C MET A 127 10.16 -29.46 7.27
N ASN A 128 10.38 -28.20 6.91
CA ASN A 128 10.12 -27.06 7.76
C ASN A 128 9.21 -26.08 7.01
N SER A 129 8.23 -25.52 7.69
CA SER A 129 7.25 -24.61 7.10
C SER A 129 7.06 -23.37 7.95
N THR A 130 6.88 -22.22 7.32
CA THR A 130 6.52 -20.98 7.99
C THR A 130 5.47 -20.22 7.19
N LEU A 131 4.62 -19.51 7.93
CA LEU A 131 3.76 -18.50 7.35
C LEU A 131 4.54 -17.19 7.21
N LEU A 132 4.41 -16.56 6.05
CA LEU A 132 4.97 -15.25 5.76
C LEU A 132 3.90 -14.18 5.88
N TRP A 133 4.26 -13.06 6.48
CA TRP A 133 3.47 -11.86 6.35
C TRP A 133 3.66 -11.32 4.94
N GLY A 134 2.55 -11.16 4.22
CA GLY A 134 2.52 -10.68 2.85
C GLY A 134 1.50 -9.57 2.66
N PHE A 135 1.69 -8.83 1.58
CA PHE A 135 0.69 -7.92 1.03
C PHE A 135 0.49 -8.22 -0.46
N CYS A 136 -0.76 -8.15 -0.87
CA CYS A 136 -1.20 -8.15 -2.25
C CYS A 136 -0.63 -6.93 -3.00
N CYS A 137 -0.26 -7.10 -4.27
CA CYS A 137 0.34 -6.03 -5.06
C CYS A 137 -0.64 -5.40 -6.04
N GLU A 138 -1.86 -5.90 -6.22
CA GLU A 138 -2.84 -5.39 -7.17
C GLU A 138 -4.22 -5.27 -6.50
N SER A 139 -5.07 -4.32 -6.82
CA SER A 139 -6.40 -4.24 -6.16
C SER A 139 -7.48 -5.11 -6.84
N ASP A 140 -7.24 -5.49 -8.10
CA ASP A 140 -8.29 -6.06 -8.97
C ASP A 140 -8.32 -7.60 -9.04
N ASP A 141 -7.22 -8.31 -8.78
CA ASP A 141 -7.20 -9.79 -8.84
C ASP A 141 -7.53 -10.46 -7.49
N ALA A 142 -7.63 -11.78 -7.44
CA ALA A 142 -7.95 -12.50 -6.21
C ALA A 142 -6.75 -12.60 -5.24
N GLY A 143 -7.04 -12.58 -3.94
CA GLY A 143 -6.05 -12.92 -2.91
C GLY A 143 -5.60 -14.40 -3.00
N PRO A 144 -4.51 -14.77 -2.33
CA PRO A 144 -3.87 -16.08 -2.49
C PRO A 144 -4.69 -17.22 -1.87
N GLY A 145 -5.28 -18.07 -2.72
CA GLY A 145 -5.95 -19.31 -2.33
C GLY A 145 -4.97 -20.39 -1.85
N ASP A 146 -5.47 -21.38 -1.11
CA ASP A 146 -4.66 -22.51 -0.60
C ASP A 146 -4.06 -23.39 -1.70
N SER A 147 -4.75 -23.49 -2.84
CA SER A 147 -4.26 -24.17 -4.04
C SER A 147 -3.30 -23.34 -4.89
N ASP A 148 -3.20 -22.03 -4.64
CA ASP A 148 -2.40 -21.15 -5.47
C ASP A 148 -0.92 -21.38 -5.18
N THR A 149 -0.13 -21.52 -6.25
CA THR A 149 1.32 -21.72 -6.17
C THR A 149 2.04 -20.46 -6.59
N PHE A 150 3.19 -20.19 -5.96
CA PHE A 150 4.00 -19.03 -6.27
C PHE A 150 5.43 -19.41 -6.66
N THR A 151 6.03 -18.58 -7.50
CA THR A 151 7.46 -18.60 -7.82
C THR A 151 8.11 -17.34 -7.27
N VAL A 152 9.41 -17.40 -6.99
CA VAL A 152 10.15 -16.24 -6.46
C VAL A 152 10.69 -15.43 -7.64
N SER A 153 10.39 -14.14 -7.67
CA SER A 153 10.97 -13.22 -8.66
C SER A 153 12.47 -13.03 -8.39
N PRO A 154 13.34 -13.07 -9.42
CA PRO A 154 14.77 -12.74 -9.26
C PRO A 154 15.00 -11.27 -8.88
N THR A 155 14.01 -10.41 -9.12
CA THR A 155 14.06 -8.98 -8.82
C THR A 155 13.06 -8.65 -7.70
N PRO A 156 13.52 -8.52 -6.45
CA PRO A 156 12.67 -8.06 -5.35
C PRO A 156 12.36 -6.56 -5.48
N TYR A 157 11.42 -6.05 -4.68
CA TYR A 157 11.23 -4.62 -4.53
C TYR A 157 12.44 -4.02 -3.82
N GLY A 158 13.30 -3.34 -4.58
CA GLY A 158 14.52 -2.73 -4.04
C GLY A 158 14.23 -1.61 -3.03
N PRO A 159 15.20 -1.26 -2.17
CA PRO A 159 15.04 -0.34 -1.04
C PRO A 159 14.65 1.09 -1.44
N THR A 160 14.86 1.47 -2.68
CA THR A 160 14.51 2.80 -3.21
C THR A 160 13.12 2.87 -3.83
N SER A 161 12.51 1.72 -4.14
CA SER A 161 11.15 1.64 -4.67
C SER A 161 10.13 2.02 -3.61
N CYS A 162 8.95 2.49 -4.03
CA CYS A 162 7.88 2.87 -3.10
C CYS A 162 7.50 1.70 -2.17
N VAL A 163 7.24 0.52 -2.74
CA VAL A 163 6.93 -0.69 -1.95
C VAL A 163 8.11 -1.12 -1.09
N GLY A 164 9.34 -1.15 -1.63
CA GLY A 164 10.52 -1.56 -0.85
C GLY A 164 10.77 -0.69 0.37
N LYS A 165 10.51 0.61 0.29
CA LYS A 165 10.55 1.52 1.45
C LYS A 165 9.53 1.16 2.53
N ILE A 166 8.29 0.83 2.14
CA ILE A 166 7.26 0.38 3.09
C ILE A 166 7.67 -0.96 3.73
N MET A 167 8.19 -1.91 2.95
CA MET A 167 8.64 -3.21 3.49
C MET A 167 9.79 -3.03 4.49
N ILE A 168 10.74 -2.14 4.22
CA ILE A 168 11.82 -1.79 5.17
C ILE A 168 11.24 -1.14 6.44
N PHE A 169 10.28 -0.23 6.30
CA PHE A 169 9.63 0.40 7.44
C PHE A 169 8.93 -0.64 8.33
N PHE A 170 8.22 -1.60 7.74
CA PHE A 170 7.61 -2.71 8.47
C PHE A 170 8.65 -3.61 9.13
N ASP A 171 9.70 -3.98 8.41
CA ASP A 171 10.75 -4.89 8.91
C ASP A 171 11.57 -4.29 10.06
N THR A 172 11.78 -2.96 10.06
CA THR A 172 12.76 -2.32 10.96
C THR A 172 12.19 -1.34 11.98
N VAL A 173 11.02 -0.74 11.72
CA VAL A 173 10.49 0.36 12.54
C VAL A 173 9.16 0.03 13.18
N ASN A 174 8.21 -0.55 12.44
CA ASN A 174 6.85 -0.68 12.93
C ASN A 174 6.12 -1.92 12.42
N ALA A 175 6.09 -2.96 13.26
CA ALA A 175 5.35 -4.18 12.98
C ALA A 175 3.83 -4.06 13.21
N THR A 176 3.33 -2.96 13.78
CA THR A 176 1.92 -2.82 14.20
C THR A 176 0.95 -2.89 13.02
N PHE A 177 1.37 -2.40 11.86
CA PHE A 177 0.54 -2.38 10.65
C PHE A 177 0.77 -3.59 9.74
N ILE A 178 1.75 -4.44 10.08
CA ILE A 178 1.98 -5.70 9.37
C ILE A 178 0.73 -6.57 9.54
N GLY A 179 0.14 -6.96 8.42
CA GLY A 179 -1.09 -7.76 8.41
C GLY A 179 -2.36 -7.00 8.77
N THR A 180 -2.39 -5.70 8.53
CA THR A 180 -3.62 -4.90 8.59
C THR A 180 -4.02 -4.41 7.20
N MET A 181 -5.31 -4.14 7.00
CA MET A 181 -5.81 -3.51 5.78
C MET A 181 -5.20 -2.11 5.56
N ILE A 182 -4.83 -1.40 6.63
CA ILE A 182 -4.13 -0.10 6.54
C ILE A 182 -2.76 -0.28 5.87
N GLY A 183 -2.02 -1.32 6.25
CA GLY A 183 -0.77 -1.68 5.59
C GLY A 183 -0.97 -2.07 4.12
N GLN A 184 -2.02 -2.85 3.82
CA GLN A 184 -2.38 -3.22 2.46
C GLN A 184 -2.69 -1.99 1.60
N LEU A 185 -3.44 -1.02 2.13
CA LEU A 185 -3.75 0.23 1.45
C LEU A 185 -2.51 1.05 1.12
N ALA A 186 -1.53 1.09 2.02
CA ALA A 186 -0.26 1.77 1.75
C ALA A 186 0.52 1.10 0.61
N VAL A 187 0.50 -0.24 0.53
CA VAL A 187 1.12 -0.99 -0.58
C VAL A 187 0.39 -0.71 -1.90
N TRP A 188 -0.94 -0.77 -1.93
CA TRP A 188 -1.72 -0.45 -3.12
C TRP A 188 -1.55 1.02 -3.55
N ALA A 189 -1.41 1.97 -2.62
CA ALA A 189 -1.09 3.35 -2.97
C ALA A 189 0.22 3.48 -3.78
N CYS A 190 1.20 2.61 -3.51
CA CYS A 190 2.46 2.56 -4.25
C CYS A 190 2.36 1.87 -5.61
N ILE A 191 1.51 0.85 -5.75
CA ILE A 191 1.40 0.08 -6.99
C ILE A 191 0.32 0.66 -7.93
N ASP A 192 -0.90 0.78 -7.44
CA ASP A 192 -2.08 1.23 -8.20
C ASP A 192 -2.25 2.76 -8.17
N GLY A 193 -1.47 3.43 -7.32
CA GLY A 193 -1.47 4.88 -7.16
C GLY A 193 -2.45 5.37 -6.08
N PRO A 194 -2.21 6.55 -5.47
CA PRO A 194 -2.97 7.04 -4.32
C PRO A 194 -4.47 7.22 -4.61
N ALA A 195 -4.83 7.57 -5.84
CA ALA A 195 -6.23 7.76 -6.23
C ALA A 195 -7.06 6.47 -6.13
N SER A 196 -6.46 5.31 -6.37
CA SER A 196 -7.15 4.00 -6.33
C SER A 196 -7.63 3.64 -4.91
N VAL A 197 -6.89 4.09 -3.89
CA VAL A 197 -7.16 3.74 -2.48
C VAL A 197 -7.81 4.87 -1.69
N THR A 198 -7.75 6.11 -2.15
CA THR A 198 -8.20 7.30 -1.40
C THR A 198 -9.67 7.19 -0.98
N THR A 199 -10.58 6.88 -1.91
CA THR A 199 -12.01 6.76 -1.59
C THR A 199 -12.29 5.70 -0.54
N MET A 200 -11.60 4.55 -0.62
CA MET A 200 -11.79 3.50 0.38
C MET A 200 -11.26 3.94 1.74
N ALA A 201 -10.06 4.53 1.80
CA ALA A 201 -9.47 5.02 3.04
C ALA A 201 -10.33 6.11 3.70
N GLU A 202 -10.92 7.01 2.92
CA GLU A 202 -11.83 8.06 3.41
C GLU A 202 -13.13 7.49 3.98
N ILE A 203 -13.76 6.54 3.29
CA ILE A 203 -15.03 5.93 3.73
C ILE A 203 -14.89 5.24 5.09
N VAL A 204 -13.76 4.56 5.31
CA VAL A 204 -13.49 3.82 6.55
C VAL A 204 -12.80 4.67 7.62
N GLY A 205 -12.38 5.89 7.29
CA GLY A 205 -11.70 6.81 8.19
C GLY A 205 -10.27 6.40 8.55
N TRP A 206 -9.53 5.83 7.60
CA TRP A 206 -8.12 5.40 7.78
C TRP A 206 -7.10 6.24 7.00
N THR A 207 -7.53 7.37 6.42
CA THR A 207 -6.65 8.23 5.62
C THR A 207 -5.42 8.69 6.40
N ASP A 208 -5.58 9.07 7.66
CA ASP A 208 -4.48 9.57 8.50
C ASP A 208 -3.46 8.46 8.81
N GLU A 209 -3.91 7.25 9.12
CA GLU A 209 -3.05 6.11 9.40
C GLU A 209 -2.28 5.64 8.17
N VAL A 210 -2.93 5.59 7.00
CA VAL A 210 -2.25 5.25 5.75
C VAL A 210 -1.21 6.33 5.41
N ASN A 211 -1.56 7.61 5.54
CA ASN A 211 -0.63 8.72 5.34
C ASN A 211 0.55 8.68 6.32
N ALA A 212 0.32 8.25 7.57
CA ALA A 212 1.39 8.10 8.54
C ALA A 212 2.39 7.01 8.11
N ILE A 213 1.95 5.90 7.53
CA ILE A 213 2.83 4.86 6.98
C ILE A 213 3.61 5.42 5.78
N LEU A 214 2.90 6.00 4.80
CA LEU A 214 3.50 6.52 3.56
C LEU A 214 4.55 7.60 3.84
N LEU A 215 4.28 8.49 4.79
CA LEU A 215 5.19 9.55 5.22
C LEU A 215 6.42 8.99 5.95
N GLN A 216 6.22 8.11 6.95
CA GLN A 216 7.32 7.56 7.75
C GLN A 216 8.23 6.63 6.96
N ALA A 217 7.67 5.88 6.01
CA ALA A 217 8.46 5.09 5.06
C ALA A 217 9.22 5.96 4.04
N GLY A 218 8.93 7.27 3.96
CA GLY A 218 9.59 8.18 3.02
C GLY A 218 9.24 7.89 1.56
N THR A 219 8.00 7.43 1.31
CA THR A 219 7.52 7.12 -0.04
C THR A 219 7.36 8.38 -0.89
N GLY A 220 7.02 9.51 -0.26
CA GLY A 220 6.65 10.76 -0.93
C GLY A 220 5.21 10.76 -1.48
N ILE A 221 4.42 9.72 -1.18
CA ILE A 221 3.00 9.62 -1.52
C ILE A 221 2.16 10.14 -0.35
N GLN A 222 1.04 10.77 -0.68
CA GLN A 222 0.01 11.18 0.27
C GLN A 222 -1.36 10.90 -0.35
N LEU A 223 -2.28 10.39 0.48
CA LEU A 223 -3.70 10.25 0.18
C LEU A 223 -4.41 11.56 0.53
N GLY A 224 -5.41 11.93 -0.28
CA GLY A 224 -6.33 13.02 0.05
C GLY A 224 -5.82 14.45 -0.20
N GLU A 225 -4.76 14.65 -0.98
CA GLU A 225 -4.36 15.98 -1.47
C GLU A 225 -4.55 16.12 -2.98
N ASP A 226 -5.81 16.03 -3.38
CA ASP A 226 -6.35 16.77 -4.52
C ASP A 226 -7.83 16.99 -4.21
N GLY A 227 -8.09 17.77 -3.16
CA GLY A 227 -9.37 18.44 -3.08
C GLY A 227 -9.49 19.23 -4.38
N ILE A 228 -10.27 18.74 -5.36
CA ILE A 228 -10.79 19.63 -6.39
C ILE A 228 -11.54 20.68 -5.58
N PRO A 229 -11.08 21.94 -5.50
CA PRO A 229 -11.80 22.95 -4.75
C PRO A 229 -13.16 23.12 -5.44
N GLY A 230 -14.20 22.49 -4.87
CA GLY A 230 -15.55 22.49 -5.44
C GLY A 230 -16.32 21.16 -5.42
N PHE A 231 -15.69 19.99 -5.24
CA PHE A 231 -16.44 18.71 -5.31
C PHE A 231 -17.20 18.36 -4.03
N GLU A 232 -16.72 18.76 -2.85
CA GLU A 232 -17.48 18.63 -1.59
C GLU A 232 -18.75 19.50 -1.56
N ILE A 233 -18.79 20.56 -2.38
CA ILE A 233 -19.96 21.43 -2.49
C ILE A 233 -21.03 20.80 -3.38
N LEU A 234 -20.68 19.86 -4.27
CA LEU A 234 -21.64 19.27 -5.22
C LEU A 234 -22.76 18.47 -4.54
N PRO A 235 -22.50 17.54 -3.60
CA PRO A 235 -23.57 16.86 -2.87
C PRO A 235 -24.37 17.84 -1.99
N ILE A 236 -23.72 18.85 -1.40
CA ILE A 236 -24.40 19.89 -0.61
C ILE A 236 -25.33 20.73 -1.51
N LEU A 237 -24.88 21.12 -2.71
CA LEU A 237 -25.67 21.86 -3.69
C LEU A 237 -26.83 21.02 -4.22
N LEU A 238 -26.62 19.73 -4.46
CA LEU A 238 -27.68 18.81 -4.86
C LEU A 238 -28.76 18.71 -3.77
N VAL A 239 -28.36 18.56 -2.50
CA VAL A 239 -29.29 18.53 -1.36
C VAL A 239 -30.05 19.85 -1.24
N VAL A 240 -29.37 21.00 -1.31
CA VAL A 240 -30.01 22.33 -1.26
C VAL A 240 -30.98 22.51 -2.43
N PHE A 241 -30.60 22.10 -3.64
CA PHE A 241 -31.45 22.20 -4.82
C PHE A 241 -32.69 21.31 -4.70
N LEU A 242 -32.53 20.09 -4.16
CA LEU A 242 -33.63 19.16 -3.89
C LEU A 242 -34.59 19.72 -2.84
N ILE A 243 -34.07 20.32 -1.77
CA ILE A 243 -34.87 21.03 -0.76
C ILE A 243 -35.66 22.15 -1.43
N VAL A 244 -35.04 23.03 -2.22
CA VAL A 244 -35.72 24.14 -2.89
C VAL A 244 -36.84 23.66 -3.82
N ILE A 245 -36.61 22.59 -4.60
CA ILE A 245 -37.64 21.99 -5.47
C ILE A 245 -38.81 21.47 -4.62
N LEU A 246 -38.53 20.71 -3.56
CA LEU A 246 -39.56 20.17 -2.68
C LEU A 246 -40.38 21.28 -2.02
N THR A 247 -39.74 22.35 -1.55
CA THR A 247 -40.45 23.50 -0.95
C THR A 247 -41.35 24.20 -1.98
N ARG A 248 -40.89 24.35 -3.24
CA ARG A 248 -41.72 24.95 -4.30
C ARG A 248 -42.90 24.06 -4.69
N ILE A 249 -42.71 22.75 -4.78
CA ILE A 249 -43.80 21.80 -5.05
C ILE A 249 -44.84 21.85 -3.91
N ALA A 250 -44.39 21.86 -2.66
CA ALA A 250 -45.26 21.96 -1.50
C ALA A 250 -46.05 23.28 -1.49
N HIS A 251 -45.39 24.41 -1.78
CA HIS A 251 -46.05 25.71 -1.85
C HIS A 251 -47.08 25.80 -2.99
N LYS A 252 -46.76 25.28 -4.19
CA LYS A 252 -47.71 25.23 -5.32
C LYS A 252 -48.94 24.37 -4.99
N ARG A 253 -48.75 23.23 -4.31
CA ARG A 253 -49.86 22.41 -3.82
C ARG A 253 -50.71 23.13 -2.77
N SER A 254 -50.10 23.92 -1.88
CA SER A 254 -50.83 24.71 -0.89
C SER A 254 -51.71 25.78 -1.54
N ASN A 255 -51.22 26.49 -2.57
CA ASN A 255 -51.98 27.55 -3.21
C ASN A 255 -53.10 27.02 -4.11
N ASN A 256 -52.94 25.85 -4.74
CA ASN A 256 -54.01 25.24 -5.53
C ASN A 256 -55.19 24.75 -4.67
N LYS A 257 -54.98 24.40 -3.40
CA LYS A 257 -56.09 24.04 -2.50
C LYS A 257 -57.03 25.21 -2.15
N TYR A 258 -56.61 26.45 -2.42
CA TYR A 258 -57.45 27.64 -2.21
C TYR A 258 -58.27 28.04 -3.45
N LEU A 259 -58.02 27.43 -4.60
CA LEU A 259 -58.77 27.70 -5.84
C LEU A 259 -59.98 26.77 -6.03
N ASP A 260 -60.10 25.70 -5.24
CA ASP A 260 -61.25 24.77 -5.26
C ASP A 260 -62.35 25.15 -4.22
N ILE A 261 -62.28 26.35 -3.61
CA ILE A 261 -63.26 26.85 -2.62
C ILE A 261 -63.91 28.18 -3.07
N ILE A 262 -63.83 28.53 -4.36
CA ILE A 262 -64.59 29.64 -4.97
C ILE A 262 -65.34 29.12 -6.18
#